data_AF-A0A913YV01-F1
#
_entry.id   AF-A0A913YV01-F1
#
_cell.length_a   1.000
_cell.length_b   1.000
_cell.length_c   1.000
_cell.angle_alpha   90.00
_cell.angle_beta   90.00
_cell.angle_gamma   90.00
#
_symmetry.space_group_name_H-M   'P 1'
#
loop_
_entity.id
_entity.type
_entity.pdbx_description
1 polymer ?
#
loop_
_entity_poly.entity_id
_entity_poly.type
_entity_poly.pdbx_seq_one_letter_code
_entity_poly.pdbx_strand_id
1 'polypeptide(L)'
;MVDVLNVTDLDLECTFEKDLVDALREVVDGSNWQCIGHADEYLDKHCSVLYAINEDPTERNDNIAIFSVGTKGTLYAIDTVCPHEGGPLELGDIEDLDGSPVLYCPWHHYDFNLKTGKSSTGLEQQTHELRIVDNKLYINADVKLSRSPRSLSSETEQTPEVFPLNMKVNSQPSKVHQFCNDSLCEWAVKILNTADPDEKINLTYQVANRWETGDINHVGQCSPPDQPCRIENLKVVSAGKTKRLGKAGSLGSRISLIHSLANIEQWAIDLSWDIIARFSGTTQNNGQALPKDFFSDFVKVAKDEAKHYKMLSSRLKTLGSQFGDLPVHNGLWESAQETSHSLLSRLAIVHMVHEARGLDVHPKTYRRFLNSGDQETAELLEVLYKDEITHVAAGIKWFSFLCESTVPPLDKIPVFHELVRKHFRGYLKPPFDTAGRKQAGMTEADSKT
;
A
#
# COMPACT_ATOMS: atom_id res chain seq x y z
N MET A 1 -25.98 46.18 71.18
CA MET A 1 -26.54 45.97 69.83
C MET A 1 -25.36 45.90 68.89
N VAL A 2 -24.98 44.69 68.49
CA VAL A 2 -23.98 44.43 67.46
C VAL A 2 -24.69 43.51 66.48
N ASP A 3 -24.98 44.03 65.29
CA ASP A 3 -25.55 43.25 64.20
C ASP A 3 -24.43 42.45 63.53
N VAL A 4 -24.68 41.15 63.42
CA VAL A 4 -23.84 40.16 62.75
C VAL A 4 -24.52 39.83 61.43
N LEU A 5 -23.90 40.19 60.30
CA LEU A 5 -24.31 39.70 58.99
C LEU A 5 -23.53 38.42 58.68
N ASN A 6 -24.28 37.31 58.67
CA ASN A 6 -23.91 36.02 58.10
C ASN A 6 -23.72 36.18 56.59
N VAL A 7 -22.49 36.03 56.10
CA VAL A 7 -22.23 35.60 54.72
C VAL A 7 -21.98 34.09 54.83
N THR A 8 -22.89 33.31 54.28
CA THR A 8 -22.97 31.85 54.40
C THR A 8 -21.92 31.15 53.55
N ASP A 9 -21.32 30.08 54.09
CA ASP A 9 -20.36 29.15 53.46
C ASP A 9 -20.77 28.57 52.08
N LEU A 10 -22.01 28.81 51.63
CA LEU A 10 -22.52 28.37 50.33
C LEU A 10 -21.97 29.16 49.13
N ASP A 11 -21.50 30.40 49.34
CA ASP A 11 -20.95 31.21 48.25
C ASP A 11 -19.47 30.88 47.95
N LEU A 12 -18.73 30.32 48.92
CA LEU A 12 -17.31 29.94 48.77
C LEU A 12 -17.12 28.61 48.00
N GLU A 13 -17.99 27.62 48.22
CA GLU A 13 -17.94 26.34 47.48
C GLU A 13 -18.37 26.52 46.01
N CYS A 14 -19.36 27.38 45.73
CA CYS A 14 -19.83 27.63 44.38
C CYS A 14 -18.82 28.44 43.54
N THR A 15 -18.03 29.33 44.18
CA THR A 15 -16.90 30.00 43.52
C THR A 15 -15.74 29.04 43.25
N PHE A 16 -15.42 28.12 44.16
CA PHE A 16 -14.32 27.17 43.95
C PHE A 16 -14.61 26.18 42.81
N GLU A 17 -15.82 25.63 42.72
CA GLU A 17 -16.20 24.76 41.60
C GLU A 17 -16.22 25.51 40.27
N LYS A 18 -16.69 26.76 40.25
CA LYS A 18 -16.74 27.55 39.04
C LYS A 18 -15.35 28.02 38.58
N ASP A 19 -14.50 28.43 39.53
CA ASP A 19 -13.11 28.79 39.27
C ASP A 19 -12.27 27.55 38.89
N LEU A 20 -12.58 26.36 39.42
CA LEU A 20 -11.97 25.09 39.01
C LEU A 20 -12.42 24.68 37.60
N VAL A 21 -13.71 24.84 37.27
CA VAL A 21 -14.26 24.57 35.93
C VAL A 21 -13.74 25.57 34.91
N ASP A 22 -13.57 26.84 35.28
CA ASP A 22 -13.03 27.88 34.40
C ASP A 22 -11.50 27.77 34.29
N ALA A 23 -10.77 27.36 35.35
CA ALA A 23 -9.34 27.02 35.27
C ALA A 23 -9.10 25.71 34.48
N LEU A 24 -10.00 24.73 34.59
CA LEU A 24 -10.00 23.54 33.74
C LEU A 24 -10.34 23.91 32.30
N ARG A 25 -11.25 24.85 32.06
CA ARG A 25 -11.52 25.40 30.72
C ARG A 25 -10.33 26.16 30.16
N GLU A 26 -9.61 26.95 30.96
CA GLU A 26 -8.38 27.64 30.51
C GLU A 26 -7.24 26.65 30.22
N VAL A 27 -7.16 25.53 30.96
CA VAL A 27 -6.24 24.43 30.63
C VAL A 27 -6.70 23.69 29.37
N VAL A 28 -8.01 23.49 29.18
CA VAL A 28 -8.62 22.82 28.01
C VAL A 28 -8.59 23.68 26.75
N ASP A 29 -8.68 25.01 26.84
CA ASP A 29 -8.54 25.92 25.69
C ASP A 29 -7.09 25.97 25.18
N GLY A 30 -6.12 25.50 25.98
CA GLY A 30 -4.73 25.31 25.57
C GLY A 30 -4.35 23.88 25.18
N SER A 31 -5.28 22.91 25.22
CA SER A 31 -4.93 21.50 24.99
C SER A 31 -6.03 20.69 24.34
N ASN A 32 -5.67 19.87 23.34
CA ASN A 32 -6.58 19.13 22.46
C ASN A 32 -7.27 17.91 23.13
N TRP A 33 -7.76 18.08 24.36
CA TRP A 33 -8.41 17.01 25.14
C TRP A 33 -9.84 16.76 24.69
N GLN A 34 -10.16 15.49 24.45
CA GLN A 34 -11.46 15.02 24.02
C GLN A 34 -11.94 13.90 24.93
N CYS A 35 -13.20 13.96 25.37
CA CYS A 35 -13.84 12.89 26.13
C CYS A 35 -14.28 11.76 25.18
N ILE A 36 -13.83 10.53 25.44
CA ILE A 36 -14.05 9.38 24.54
C ILE A 36 -14.98 8.30 25.13
N GLY A 37 -15.48 8.46 26.35
CA GLY A 37 -16.48 7.58 26.95
C GLY A 37 -16.15 7.22 28.41
N HIS A 38 -16.83 6.20 28.95
CA HIS A 38 -16.52 5.68 30.28
C HIS A 38 -15.24 4.83 30.27
N ALA A 39 -14.39 4.96 31.28
CA ALA A 39 -13.11 4.26 31.33
C ALA A 39 -13.28 2.74 31.35
N ASP A 40 -14.30 2.24 32.05
CA ASP A 40 -14.63 0.81 32.15
C ASP A 40 -14.82 0.14 30.77
N GLU A 41 -15.35 0.87 29.78
CA GLU A 41 -15.58 0.36 28.42
C GLU A 41 -14.29 0.03 27.65
N TYR A 42 -13.16 0.59 28.09
CA TYR A 42 -11.83 0.42 27.52
C TYR A 42 -10.97 -0.52 28.37
N LEU A 43 -11.13 -0.48 29.69
CA LEU A 43 -10.37 -1.32 30.62
C LEU A 43 -10.65 -2.81 30.44
N ASP A 44 -11.88 -3.17 30.09
CA ASP A 44 -12.33 -4.56 29.88
C ASP A 44 -11.92 -5.15 28.51
N LYS A 45 -11.36 -4.34 27.61
CA LYS A 45 -10.96 -4.75 26.26
C LYS A 45 -9.45 -4.74 26.11
N HIS A 46 -8.91 -5.73 25.40
CA HIS A 46 -7.49 -5.76 25.07
C HIS A 46 -7.07 -4.54 24.21
N CYS A 47 -7.89 -4.21 23.21
CA CYS A 47 -7.68 -3.06 22.33
C CYS A 47 -9.02 -2.45 21.90
N SER A 48 -9.09 -1.13 21.79
CA SER A 48 -10.19 -0.37 21.18
C SER A 48 -9.64 0.64 20.18
N VAL A 49 -10.30 0.82 19.04
CA VAL A 49 -9.88 1.78 18.01
C VAL A 49 -10.81 3.00 18.00
N LEU A 50 -10.22 4.19 17.98
CA LEU A 50 -10.89 5.45 17.72
C LEU A 50 -10.58 5.90 16.30
N TYR A 51 -11.60 6.37 15.59
CA TYR A 51 -11.51 6.74 14.19
C TYR A 51 -11.37 8.25 14.05
N ALA A 52 -10.35 8.72 13.33
CA ALA A 52 -10.22 10.14 13.03
C ALA A 52 -11.40 10.63 12.16
N ILE A 53 -11.95 11.79 12.51
CA ILE A 53 -13.01 12.48 11.78
C ILE A 53 -12.41 13.77 11.22
N ASN A 54 -11.95 13.70 9.97
CA ASN A 54 -11.44 14.88 9.29
C ASN A 54 -12.47 15.38 8.28
N GLU A 55 -12.69 16.70 8.30
CA GLU A 55 -13.41 17.43 7.25
C GLU A 55 -12.42 17.98 6.21
N ASP A 56 -11.16 18.21 6.61
CA ASP A 56 -10.06 18.64 5.74
C ASP A 56 -9.14 17.44 5.39
N PRO A 57 -9.00 17.07 4.11
CA PRO A 57 -8.13 15.99 3.66
C PRO A 57 -6.62 16.30 3.78
N THR A 58 -6.23 17.50 4.22
CA THR A 58 -4.82 17.88 4.48
C THR A 58 -4.38 17.65 5.92
N GLU A 59 -5.31 17.36 6.84
CA GLU A 59 -5.01 17.08 8.25
C GLU A 59 -4.72 15.59 8.51
N ARG A 60 -3.94 15.32 9.57
CA ARG A 60 -3.53 13.96 9.98
C ARG A 60 -4.76 13.07 10.20
N ASN A 61 -4.78 11.90 9.58
CA ASN A 61 -5.96 11.01 9.53
C ASN A 61 -5.72 9.63 10.16
N ASP A 62 -4.75 9.53 11.07
CA ASP A 62 -4.43 8.24 11.69
C ASP A 62 -5.44 7.94 12.79
N ASN A 63 -6.03 6.75 12.72
CA ASN A 63 -6.84 6.20 13.81
C ASN A 63 -5.94 5.95 15.02
N ILE A 64 -6.53 5.93 16.20
CA ILE A 64 -5.80 5.72 17.46
C ILE A 64 -6.25 4.42 18.10
N ALA A 65 -5.29 3.55 18.41
CA ALA A 65 -5.49 2.35 19.20
C ALA A 65 -5.29 2.64 20.69
N ILE A 66 -6.24 2.21 21.51
CA ILE A 66 -6.19 2.25 22.98
C ILE A 66 -6.04 0.83 23.49
N PHE A 67 -4.94 0.56 24.19
CA PHE A 67 -4.63 -0.74 24.79
C PHE A 67 -4.81 -0.72 26.30
N SER A 68 -5.44 -1.75 26.85
CA SER A 68 -5.49 -2.01 28.29
C SER A 68 -4.44 -3.07 28.64
N VAL A 69 -3.42 -2.70 29.42
CA VAL A 69 -2.28 -3.58 29.73
C VAL A 69 -2.17 -3.84 31.23
N GLY A 70 -2.02 -5.11 31.61
CA GLY A 70 -1.84 -5.56 32.98
C GLY A 70 -3.15 -5.88 33.71
N THR A 71 -3.06 -6.51 34.89
CA THR A 71 -4.21 -7.05 35.65
C THR A 71 -5.09 -5.98 36.31
N LYS A 72 -4.60 -4.74 36.41
CA LYS A 72 -5.37 -3.58 36.89
C LYS A 72 -5.78 -2.62 35.76
N GLY A 73 -5.47 -2.96 34.50
CA GLY A 73 -5.81 -2.18 33.31
C GLY A 73 -5.18 -0.79 33.29
N THR A 74 -3.92 -0.67 32.86
CA THR A 74 -3.36 0.65 32.51
C THR A 74 -3.61 0.90 31.04
N LEU A 75 -4.21 2.05 30.71
CA LEU A 75 -4.52 2.41 29.32
C LEU A 75 -3.36 3.14 28.66
N TYR A 76 -3.09 2.80 27.40
CA TYR A 76 -2.12 3.46 26.53
C TYR A 76 -2.74 3.77 25.18
N ALA A 77 -2.45 4.93 24.60
CA ALA A 77 -2.95 5.32 23.29
C ALA A 77 -1.80 5.57 22.31
N ILE A 78 -1.91 5.00 21.11
CA ILE A 78 -0.90 5.06 20.06
C ILE A 78 -1.58 5.07 18.69
N ASP A 79 -0.98 5.70 17.69
CA ASP A 79 -1.51 5.60 16.31
C ASP A 79 -1.57 4.14 15.85
N THR A 80 -2.62 3.78 15.11
CA THR A 80 -2.83 2.42 14.58
C THR A 80 -1.82 2.04 13.51
N VAL A 81 -1.05 2.99 13.00
CA VAL A 81 -0.19 2.79 11.83
C VAL A 81 1.27 2.75 12.25
N CYS A 82 1.93 1.61 12.04
CA CYS A 82 3.34 1.48 12.35
C CYS A 82 4.21 2.42 11.50
N PRO A 83 5.08 3.24 12.12
CA PRO A 83 5.93 4.20 11.39
C PRO A 83 7.05 3.51 10.58
N HIS A 84 7.20 2.19 10.68
CA HIS A 84 8.12 1.43 9.84
C HIS A 84 7.62 1.33 8.40
N GLU A 85 6.47 0.67 8.17
CA GLU A 85 5.92 0.34 6.84
C GLU A 85 4.38 0.27 6.87
N GLY A 86 3.72 0.90 7.86
CA GLY A 86 2.26 1.01 7.87
C GLY A 86 1.47 -0.15 8.48
N GLY A 87 2.15 -1.08 9.16
CA GLY A 87 1.46 -2.24 9.73
C GLY A 87 0.44 -1.85 10.81
N PRO A 88 -0.67 -2.59 10.92
CA PRO A 88 -1.78 -2.31 11.84
C PRO A 88 -1.35 -2.62 13.28
N LEU A 89 -0.89 -1.60 13.99
CA LEU A 89 -0.41 -1.71 15.37
C LEU A 89 -1.52 -2.16 16.33
N GLU A 90 -2.79 -1.86 16.04
CA GLU A 90 -3.95 -2.35 16.80
C GLU A 90 -4.05 -3.88 16.86
N LEU A 91 -3.40 -4.58 15.92
CA LEU A 91 -3.31 -6.05 15.88
C LEU A 91 -1.99 -6.58 16.45
N GLY A 92 -1.14 -5.72 16.99
CA GLY A 92 0.17 -6.08 17.54
C GLY A 92 0.08 -6.73 18.92
N ASP A 93 1.04 -7.61 19.21
CA ASP A 93 1.20 -8.22 20.53
C ASP A 93 1.94 -7.26 21.48
N ILE A 94 1.60 -7.29 22.77
CA ILE A 94 2.24 -6.46 23.80
C ILE A 94 3.00 -7.35 24.79
N GLU A 95 4.27 -7.03 25.00
CA GLU A 95 5.11 -7.68 26.01
C GLU A 95 5.56 -6.66 27.08
N ASP A 96 5.85 -7.14 28.29
CA ASP A 96 6.48 -6.33 29.33
C ASP A 96 7.99 -6.52 29.27
N LEU A 97 8.72 -5.44 28.96
CA LEU A 97 10.17 -5.40 28.98
C LEU A 97 10.63 -4.40 30.05
N ASP A 98 11.24 -4.91 31.12
CA ASP A 98 11.76 -4.12 32.25
C ASP A 98 10.72 -3.14 32.86
N GLY A 99 9.46 -3.57 32.98
CA GLY A 99 8.36 -2.74 33.53
C GLY A 99 7.79 -1.72 32.53
N SER A 100 8.17 -1.84 31.26
CA SER A 100 7.64 -1.05 30.16
C SER A 100 6.83 -1.91 29.20
N PRO A 101 5.57 -1.55 28.92
CA PRO A 101 4.78 -2.25 27.92
C PRO A 101 5.26 -1.88 26.52
N VAL A 102 5.57 -2.90 25.73
CA VAL A 102 6.16 -2.79 24.40
C VAL A 102 5.26 -3.49 23.40
N LEU A 103 4.74 -2.71 22.45
CA LEU A 103 3.92 -3.19 21.34
C LEU A 103 4.81 -3.62 20.17
N TYR A 104 4.58 -4.82 19.65
CA TYR A 104 5.27 -5.31 18.46
C TYR A 104 4.38 -5.18 17.23
N CYS A 105 4.89 -4.45 16.23
CA CYS A 105 4.20 -4.37 14.94
C CYS A 105 4.02 -5.77 14.34
N PRO A 106 2.80 -6.19 13.95
CA PRO A 106 2.53 -7.56 13.51
C PRO A 106 3.22 -7.91 12.19
N TRP A 107 3.56 -6.91 11.37
CA TRP A 107 4.21 -7.15 10.07
C TRP A 107 5.71 -7.37 10.19
N HIS A 108 6.36 -6.62 11.10
CA HIS A 108 7.82 -6.49 11.07
C HIS A 108 8.47 -6.67 12.44
N HIS A 109 7.68 -6.89 13.51
CA HIS A 109 8.00 -6.88 14.94
C HIS A 109 9.03 -5.84 15.37
N TYR A 110 8.86 -4.62 14.85
CA TYR A 110 9.47 -3.45 15.47
C TYR A 110 8.75 -3.21 16.78
N ASP A 111 9.53 -3.05 17.84
CA ASP A 111 9.08 -2.76 19.19
C ASP A 111 8.76 -1.27 19.31
N PHE A 112 7.65 -0.93 19.98
CA PHE A 112 7.30 0.44 20.32
C PHE A 112 6.86 0.47 21.77
N ASN A 113 7.60 1.20 22.60
CA ASN A 113 7.23 1.39 23.99
C ASN A 113 5.94 2.22 24.07
N LEU A 114 4.86 1.64 24.60
CA LEU A 114 3.53 2.27 24.63
C LEU A 114 3.46 3.55 25.48
N LYS A 115 4.44 3.81 26.36
CA LYS A 115 4.53 5.06 27.14
C LYS A 115 5.21 6.18 26.39
N THR A 116 6.19 5.86 25.55
CA THR A 116 7.11 6.86 24.97
C THR A 116 7.09 6.90 23.44
N GLY A 117 6.49 5.90 22.80
CA GLY A 117 6.52 5.73 21.35
C GLY A 117 7.84 5.23 20.78
N LYS A 118 8.90 5.15 21.59
CA LYS A 118 10.25 4.85 21.10
C LYS A 118 10.46 3.37 20.83
N SER A 119 11.20 3.09 19.77
CA SER A 119 11.64 1.76 19.36
C SER A 119 13.13 1.57 19.60
N SER A 120 13.55 0.36 19.94
CA SER A 120 14.96 -0.05 20.01
C SER A 120 15.71 0.17 18.70
N THR A 121 15.00 0.29 17.58
CA THR A 121 15.59 0.53 16.25
C THR A 121 15.76 2.00 15.90
N GLY A 122 15.45 2.92 16.84
CA GLY A 122 15.49 4.37 16.62
C GLY A 122 14.31 4.95 15.85
N LEU A 123 13.26 4.16 15.60
CA LEU A 123 11.97 4.68 15.15
C LEU A 123 11.19 5.24 16.35
N GLU A 124 10.29 6.18 16.08
CA GLU A 124 9.41 6.76 17.08
C GLU A 124 7.99 6.75 16.53
N GLN A 125 7.04 6.40 17.40
CA GLN A 125 5.63 6.35 17.10
C GLN A 125 4.89 7.39 17.93
N GLN A 126 3.85 7.98 17.37
CA GLN A 126 3.00 8.91 18.12
C GLN A 126 2.23 8.18 19.22
N THR A 127 2.42 8.65 20.44
CA THR A 127 1.58 8.31 21.59
C THR A 127 0.69 9.50 21.96
N HIS A 128 -0.42 9.20 22.62
CA HIS A 128 -1.40 10.20 23.04
C HIS A 128 -1.61 10.09 24.54
N GLU A 129 -1.68 11.24 25.23
CA GLU A 129 -1.91 11.23 26.67
C GLU A 129 -3.36 10.85 26.98
N LEU A 130 -3.54 10.02 28.00
CA LEU A 130 -4.86 9.62 28.51
C LEU A 130 -5.05 10.07 29.96
N ARG A 131 -6.26 10.51 30.30
CA ARG A 131 -6.64 10.86 31.69
C ARG A 131 -8.01 10.29 32.02
N ILE A 132 -8.15 9.74 33.22
CA ILE A 132 -9.44 9.32 33.77
C ILE A 132 -9.85 10.31 34.84
N VAL A 133 -11.02 10.93 34.68
CA VAL A 133 -11.63 11.86 35.65
C VAL A 133 -13.09 11.45 35.82
N ASP A 134 -13.53 11.18 37.04
CA ASP A 134 -14.92 10.78 37.35
C ASP A 134 -15.46 9.65 36.46
N ASN A 135 -14.65 8.60 36.28
CA ASN A 135 -14.92 7.45 35.41
C ASN A 135 -15.13 7.79 33.92
N LYS A 136 -14.68 8.97 33.47
CA LYS A 136 -14.62 9.35 32.05
C LYS A 136 -13.19 9.35 31.57
N LEU A 137 -12.96 8.77 30.39
CA LEU A 137 -11.67 8.72 29.73
C LEU A 137 -11.54 9.89 28.76
N TYR A 138 -10.43 10.62 28.87
CA TYR A 138 -10.05 11.73 28.01
C TYR A 138 -8.75 11.40 27.29
N ILE A 139 -8.64 11.82 26.03
CA ILE A 139 -7.44 11.70 25.20
C ILE A 139 -6.99 13.08 24.72
N ASN A 140 -5.70 13.37 24.75
CA ASN A 140 -5.12 14.56 24.15
C ASN A 140 -4.64 14.22 22.73
N ALA A 141 -5.39 14.68 21.73
CA ALA A 141 -5.10 14.41 20.33
C ALA A 141 -5.57 15.58 19.46
N ASP A 142 -4.73 16.02 18.53
CA ASP A 142 -4.96 17.17 17.65
C ASP A 142 -5.96 16.89 16.51
N VAL A 143 -6.64 15.73 16.56
CA VAL A 143 -7.58 15.25 15.54
C VAL A 143 -8.90 14.90 16.19
N LYS A 144 -10.03 15.22 15.56
CA LYS A 144 -11.36 14.91 16.11
C LYS A 144 -11.61 13.40 16.03
N LEU A 145 -12.12 12.76 17.09
CA LEU A 145 -12.24 11.29 17.15
C LEU A 145 -13.69 10.79 17.24
N SER A 146 -13.97 9.67 16.60
CA SER A 146 -15.23 8.90 16.67
C SER A 146 -15.00 7.51 17.28
N ARG A 147 -15.96 7.04 18.07
CA ARG A 147 -15.97 5.67 18.62
C ARG A 147 -16.47 4.62 17.63
N SER A 148 -17.04 5.05 16.50
CA SER A 148 -17.55 4.18 15.45
C SER A 148 -16.94 4.57 14.12
N PRO A 149 -16.67 3.59 13.23
CA PRO A 149 -16.35 3.91 11.85
C PRO A 149 -17.46 4.80 11.29
N ARG A 150 -17.10 5.80 10.49
CA ARG A 150 -18.08 6.67 9.85
C ARG A 150 -19.06 5.79 9.07
N SER A 151 -20.30 5.69 9.54
CA SER A 151 -21.36 5.06 8.77
C SER A 151 -21.58 5.98 7.58
N LEU A 152 -21.35 5.47 6.37
CA LEU A 152 -21.83 6.11 5.15
C LEU A 152 -23.36 6.09 5.22
N SER A 153 -23.92 7.02 5.98
CA SER A 153 -25.35 7.27 6.02
C SER A 153 -25.69 8.03 4.75
N SER A 154 -26.57 7.41 3.99
CA SER A 154 -27.39 8.02 2.95
C SER A 154 -27.98 9.36 3.43
N GLU A 155 -28.08 10.30 2.49
CA GLU A 155 -28.65 11.66 2.58
C GLU A 155 -27.62 12.74 2.99
N THR A 156 -27.33 13.76 2.19
CA THR A 156 -28.08 14.46 1.14
C THR A 156 -27.20 14.76 -0.06
N GLU A 157 -27.71 14.45 -1.25
CA GLU A 157 -27.20 14.96 -2.53
C GLU A 157 -27.27 16.50 -2.55
N GLN A 158 -26.19 17.14 -2.16
CA GLN A 158 -25.78 18.42 -2.72
C GLN A 158 -24.39 18.19 -3.30
N THR A 159 -24.38 17.90 -4.59
CA THR A 159 -23.18 17.76 -5.41
C THR A 159 -22.36 19.05 -5.38
N PRO A 160 -21.12 19.06 -4.88
CA PRO A 160 -20.08 19.76 -5.61
C PRO A 160 -19.87 19.00 -6.92
N GLU A 161 -19.81 19.70 -8.05
CA GLU A 161 -19.76 19.13 -9.39
C GLU A 161 -18.76 17.96 -9.50
N VAL A 162 -19.30 16.75 -9.65
CA VAL A 162 -18.55 15.54 -9.93
C VAL A 162 -18.09 15.59 -11.39
N PHE A 163 -16.79 15.70 -11.63
CA PHE A 163 -16.24 15.46 -12.97
C PHE A 163 -16.46 13.97 -13.34
N PRO A 164 -17.08 13.65 -14.49
CA PRO A 164 -17.39 12.28 -14.85
C PRO A 164 -16.12 11.58 -15.36
N LEU A 165 -15.37 10.95 -14.46
CA LEU A 165 -14.18 10.13 -14.77
C LEU A 165 -14.49 8.64 -15.00
N ASN A 166 -15.77 8.28 -15.12
CA ASN A 166 -16.17 6.92 -15.49
C ASN A 166 -15.97 6.70 -17.00
N MET A 167 -14.75 6.31 -17.39
CA MET A 167 -14.53 5.63 -18.67
C MET A 167 -15.32 4.31 -18.63
N LYS A 168 -16.47 4.29 -19.31
CA LYS A 168 -17.32 3.10 -19.36
C LYS A 168 -16.60 2.02 -20.18
N VAL A 169 -16.28 0.90 -19.54
CA VAL A 169 -16.07 -0.37 -20.23
C VAL A 169 -17.42 -0.76 -20.83
N ASN A 170 -17.63 -0.46 -22.11
CA ASN A 170 -18.82 -0.92 -22.82
C ASN A 170 -18.65 -2.42 -23.12
N SER A 171 -19.11 -3.26 -22.20
CA SER A 171 -19.38 -4.67 -22.46
C SER A 171 -20.68 -4.78 -23.26
N GLN A 172 -20.64 -4.51 -24.56
CA GLN A 172 -21.70 -4.94 -25.49
C GLN A 172 -21.17 -6.06 -26.39
N PRO A 173 -21.86 -7.22 -26.46
CA PRO A 173 -21.46 -8.31 -27.33
C PRO A 173 -21.77 -7.92 -28.78
N SER A 174 -20.78 -7.36 -29.48
CA SER A 174 -20.89 -7.04 -30.90
C SER A 174 -20.37 -8.19 -31.74
N LYS A 175 -21.31 -8.82 -32.46
CA LYS A 175 -21.19 -9.73 -33.62
C LYS A 175 -19.83 -10.44 -33.81
N VAL A 176 -19.89 -11.76 -33.61
CA VAL A 176 -18.86 -12.76 -33.93
C VAL A 176 -18.19 -12.48 -35.27
N HIS A 177 -17.08 -11.75 -35.23
CA HIS A 177 -16.10 -11.73 -36.30
C HIS A 177 -15.18 -12.94 -36.08
N GLN A 178 -15.18 -13.80 -37.08
CA GLN A 178 -14.32 -14.96 -37.31
C GLN A 178 -12.99 -14.90 -36.53
N PHE A 179 -12.88 -15.72 -35.47
CA PHE A 179 -11.70 -15.85 -34.62
C PHE A 179 -10.47 -16.21 -35.48
N CYS A 180 -9.52 -15.29 -35.56
CA CYS A 180 -8.14 -15.63 -35.90
C CYS A 180 -7.51 -16.14 -34.59
N ASN A 181 -7.19 -17.44 -34.51
CA ASN A 181 -6.67 -18.13 -33.32
C ASN A 181 -5.23 -17.71 -32.93
N ASP A 182 -4.88 -16.43 -32.98
CA ASP A 182 -3.48 -15.98 -32.81
C ASP A 182 -3.31 -14.48 -32.50
N SER A 183 -4.20 -13.92 -31.68
CA SER A 183 -4.14 -12.52 -31.23
C SER A 183 -3.27 -12.34 -29.98
N LEU A 184 -2.77 -11.12 -29.75
CA LEU A 184 -1.99 -10.80 -28.55
C LEU A 184 -2.77 -11.10 -27.26
N CYS A 185 -4.07 -10.81 -27.22
CA CYS A 185 -4.92 -11.06 -26.07
C CYS A 185 -5.13 -12.56 -25.80
N GLU A 186 -5.27 -13.39 -26.82
CA GLU A 186 -5.37 -14.85 -26.63
C GLU A 186 -4.09 -15.41 -26.00
N TRP A 187 -2.92 -14.92 -26.43
CA TRP A 187 -1.65 -15.26 -25.81
C TRP A 187 -1.55 -14.76 -24.37
N ALA A 188 -1.95 -13.52 -24.11
CA ALA A 188 -2.00 -12.97 -22.75
C ALA A 188 -2.87 -13.84 -21.82
N VAL A 189 -4.09 -14.21 -22.26
CA VAL A 189 -4.98 -15.10 -21.51
C VAL A 189 -4.39 -16.50 -21.34
N LYS A 190 -3.74 -17.05 -22.38
CA LYS A 190 -3.03 -18.33 -22.29
C LYS A 190 -1.97 -18.29 -21.19
N ILE A 191 -1.13 -17.24 -21.18
CA ILE A 191 -0.05 -17.06 -20.20
C ILE A 191 -0.61 -16.91 -18.77
N LEU A 192 -1.67 -16.12 -18.59
CA LEU A 192 -2.34 -15.96 -17.29
C LEU A 192 -2.94 -17.28 -16.77
N ASN A 193 -3.36 -18.18 -17.67
CA ASN A 193 -3.87 -19.51 -17.31
C ASN A 193 -2.76 -20.57 -17.17
N THR A 194 -1.51 -20.26 -17.51
CA THR A 194 -0.37 -21.17 -17.32
C THR A 194 0.09 -21.13 -15.87
N ALA A 195 0.02 -22.28 -15.20
CA ALA A 195 0.37 -22.42 -13.79
C ALA A 195 1.88 -22.50 -13.54
N ASP A 196 2.62 -23.19 -14.42
CA ASP A 196 4.06 -23.41 -14.27
C ASP A 196 4.85 -22.12 -14.59
N PRO A 197 5.73 -21.67 -13.68
CA PRO A 197 6.44 -20.41 -13.87
C PRO A 197 7.47 -20.47 -15.01
N ASP A 198 8.08 -21.63 -15.28
CA ASP A 198 9.09 -21.77 -16.35
C ASP A 198 8.38 -21.83 -17.72
N GLU A 199 7.23 -22.50 -17.82
CA GLU A 199 6.37 -22.47 -19.02
C GLU A 199 5.84 -21.06 -19.30
N LYS A 200 5.45 -20.31 -18.26
CA LYS A 200 4.98 -18.92 -18.38
C LYS A 200 6.02 -18.01 -19.03
N ILE A 201 7.29 -18.14 -18.63
CA ILE A 201 8.43 -17.44 -19.24
C ILE A 201 8.57 -17.83 -20.72
N ASN A 202 8.55 -19.12 -21.02
CA ASN A 202 8.74 -19.61 -22.39
C ASN A 202 7.65 -19.07 -23.33
N LEU A 203 6.40 -19.08 -22.87
CA LEU A 203 5.28 -18.50 -23.61
C LEU A 203 5.44 -16.98 -23.77
N THR A 204 5.86 -16.28 -22.71
CA THR A 204 6.12 -14.83 -22.73
C THR A 204 7.17 -14.47 -23.78
N TYR A 205 8.31 -15.15 -23.81
CA TYR A 205 9.34 -14.93 -24.84
C TYR A 205 8.83 -15.25 -26.26
N GLN A 206 8.06 -16.33 -26.40
CA GLN A 206 7.51 -16.73 -27.69
C GLN A 206 6.60 -15.64 -28.26
N VAL A 207 5.60 -15.19 -27.49
CA VAL A 207 4.68 -14.16 -27.97
C VAL A 207 5.37 -12.81 -28.15
N ALA A 208 6.31 -12.44 -27.27
CA ALA A 208 7.02 -11.17 -27.38
C ALA A 208 7.85 -11.11 -28.67
N ASN A 209 8.59 -12.19 -28.98
CA ASN A 209 9.33 -12.28 -30.24
C ASN A 209 8.40 -12.21 -31.45
N ARG A 210 7.26 -12.92 -31.42
CA ARG A 210 6.28 -12.90 -32.52
C ARG A 210 5.60 -11.54 -32.71
N TRP A 211 5.40 -10.79 -31.63
CA TRP A 211 4.90 -9.42 -31.68
C TRP A 211 5.93 -8.46 -32.27
N GLU A 212 7.20 -8.58 -31.86
CA GLU A 212 8.34 -7.79 -32.35
C GLU A 212 8.62 -8.03 -33.83
N THR A 213 8.54 -9.28 -34.31
CA THR A 213 8.70 -9.64 -35.73
C THR A 213 7.49 -9.29 -36.58
N GLY A 214 6.33 -9.01 -35.96
CA GLY A 214 5.07 -8.74 -36.64
C GLY A 214 4.32 -10.01 -37.09
N ASP A 215 4.75 -11.20 -36.68
CA ASP A 215 4.01 -12.45 -36.88
C ASP A 215 2.65 -12.41 -36.18
N ILE A 216 2.60 -11.79 -35.00
CA ILE A 216 1.36 -11.35 -34.36
C ILE A 216 1.26 -9.84 -34.56
N ASN A 217 0.25 -9.40 -35.31
CA ASN A 217 0.09 -8.00 -35.71
C ASN A 217 -1.23 -7.37 -35.28
N HIS A 218 -2.08 -8.13 -34.57
CA HIS A 218 -3.37 -7.67 -34.07
C HIS A 218 -3.51 -7.96 -32.58
N VAL A 219 -4.10 -7.02 -31.85
CA VAL A 219 -4.23 -7.11 -30.38
C VAL A 219 -5.30 -8.12 -29.98
N GLY A 220 -6.45 -8.12 -30.68
CA GLY A 220 -7.62 -8.92 -30.29
C GLY A 220 -8.31 -8.36 -29.03
N GLN A 221 -9.32 -9.09 -28.55
CA GLN A 221 -10.02 -8.81 -27.30
C GLN A 221 -10.37 -10.14 -26.64
N CYS A 222 -10.01 -10.29 -25.36
CA CYS A 222 -10.35 -11.47 -24.56
C CYS A 222 -10.62 -11.06 -23.11
N SER A 223 -11.33 -11.91 -22.36
CA SER A 223 -11.49 -11.75 -20.92
C SER A 223 -10.39 -12.54 -20.20
N PRO A 224 -9.47 -11.89 -19.47
CA PRO A 224 -8.51 -12.59 -18.62
C PRO A 224 -9.20 -13.25 -17.43
N PRO A 225 -8.56 -14.25 -16.79
CA PRO A 225 -9.08 -14.80 -15.53
C PRO A 225 -9.04 -13.73 -14.42
N ASP A 226 -9.85 -13.92 -13.38
CA ASP A 226 -9.87 -13.02 -12.20
C ASP A 226 -8.55 -13.08 -11.40
N GLN A 227 -7.87 -14.23 -11.49
CA GLN A 227 -6.55 -14.45 -10.92
C GLN A 227 -5.75 -15.39 -11.82
N PRO A 228 -4.44 -15.18 -12.01
CA PRO A 228 -3.63 -16.05 -12.84
C PRO A 228 -3.40 -17.37 -12.13
N CYS A 229 -3.28 -18.44 -12.91
CA CYS A 229 -3.04 -19.77 -12.39
C CYS A 229 -1.68 -19.86 -11.69
N ARG A 230 -1.60 -20.75 -10.71
CA ARG A 230 -0.40 -21.13 -9.96
C ARG A 230 -0.36 -22.64 -9.84
N ILE A 231 0.84 -23.22 -9.68
CA ILE A 231 0.99 -24.64 -9.37
C ILE A 231 0.26 -24.98 -8.05
N GLU A 232 -0.44 -26.12 -8.00
CA GLU A 232 -1.35 -26.48 -6.89
C GLU A 232 -0.65 -26.56 -5.53
N ASN A 233 0.63 -26.91 -5.51
CA ASN A 233 1.45 -27.06 -4.31
C ASN A 233 2.12 -25.75 -3.85
N LEU A 234 1.87 -24.62 -4.53
CA LEU A 234 2.44 -23.34 -4.13
C LEU A 234 1.76 -22.81 -2.87
N LYS A 235 2.52 -22.70 -1.78
CA LYS A 235 1.99 -22.13 -0.53
C LYS A 235 1.88 -20.62 -0.63
N VAL A 236 0.67 -20.12 -0.91
CA VAL A 236 0.36 -18.69 -0.90
C VAL A 236 -0.08 -18.25 0.50
N VAL A 237 0.51 -17.16 0.99
CA VAL A 237 0.13 -16.51 2.26
C VAL A 237 -0.19 -15.04 2.00
N SER A 238 -0.99 -14.44 2.87
CA SER A 238 -1.25 -13.00 2.80
C SER A 238 0.06 -12.22 3.03
N ALA A 239 0.15 -11.01 2.45
CA ALA A 239 1.24 -10.09 2.74
C ALA A 239 1.42 -9.91 4.26
N GLY A 240 2.67 -9.93 4.74
CA GLY A 240 3.01 -9.82 6.16
C GLY A 240 2.99 -11.12 6.98
N LYS A 241 2.54 -12.26 6.44
CA LYS A 241 2.58 -13.58 7.12
C LYS A 241 3.77 -14.47 6.73
N THR A 242 4.68 -13.98 5.90
CA THR A 242 5.94 -14.67 5.57
C THR A 242 6.95 -14.52 6.72
N LYS A 243 7.85 -15.49 6.90
CA LYS A 243 8.95 -15.35 7.88
C LYS A 243 9.78 -14.12 7.54
N ARG A 244 10.20 -13.36 8.57
CA ARG A 244 11.06 -12.17 8.44
C ARG A 244 12.23 -12.41 7.48
N LEU A 245 12.35 -11.56 6.47
CA LEU A 245 13.48 -11.56 5.54
C LEU A 245 14.75 -11.14 6.31
N GLY A 246 15.74 -12.04 6.36
CA GLY A 246 17.02 -11.75 7.00
C GLY A 246 17.86 -10.70 6.24
N LYS A 247 18.99 -10.28 6.80
CA LYS A 247 19.85 -9.22 6.23
C LYS A 247 20.88 -9.73 5.20
N ALA A 248 20.56 -10.78 4.43
CA ALA A 248 21.47 -11.48 3.49
C ALA A 248 22.77 -12.06 4.11
N GLY A 249 23.03 -11.92 5.41
CA GLY A 249 24.26 -12.39 6.04
C GLY A 249 24.46 -13.91 6.00
N SER A 250 23.38 -14.68 6.17
CA SER A 250 23.39 -16.16 6.09
C SER A 250 22.85 -16.66 4.75
N LEU A 251 23.24 -17.87 4.34
CA LEU A 251 22.72 -18.51 3.12
C LEU A 251 21.19 -18.56 3.09
N GLY A 252 20.55 -18.98 4.20
CA GLY A 252 19.09 -19.02 4.30
C GLY A 252 18.43 -17.64 4.11
N SER A 253 19.07 -16.56 4.60
CA SER A 253 18.56 -15.20 4.38
C SER A 253 18.73 -14.71 2.95
N ARG A 254 19.79 -15.13 2.24
CA ARG A 254 19.99 -14.84 0.81
C ARG A 254 18.93 -15.54 -0.04
N ILE A 255 18.74 -16.84 0.21
CA ILE A 255 17.70 -17.64 -0.45
C ILE A 255 16.33 -16.98 -0.25
N SER A 256 15.99 -16.59 0.98
CA SER A 256 14.70 -15.95 1.28
C SER A 256 14.50 -14.63 0.53
N LEU A 257 15.53 -13.79 0.45
CA LEU A 257 15.47 -12.52 -0.27
C LEU A 257 15.33 -12.73 -1.79
N ILE A 258 16.14 -13.61 -2.39
CA ILE A 258 16.09 -13.89 -3.83
C ILE A 258 14.75 -14.54 -4.20
N HIS A 259 14.23 -15.43 -3.34
CA HIS A 259 12.92 -16.06 -3.54
C HIS A 259 11.79 -15.02 -3.48
N SER A 260 11.85 -14.08 -2.54
CA SER A 260 10.88 -12.99 -2.46
C SER A 260 10.91 -12.09 -3.70
N LEU A 261 12.09 -11.80 -4.24
CA LEU A 261 12.23 -11.06 -5.50
C LEU A 261 11.66 -11.86 -6.67
N ALA A 262 11.99 -13.15 -6.78
CA ALA A 262 11.44 -14.02 -7.82
C ALA A 262 9.90 -14.09 -7.75
N ASN A 263 9.32 -14.03 -6.55
CA ASN A 263 7.86 -13.95 -6.39
C ASN A 263 7.29 -12.64 -6.95
N ILE A 264 7.98 -11.51 -6.72
CA ILE A 264 7.61 -10.22 -7.29
C ILE A 264 7.63 -10.30 -8.82
N GLU A 265 8.70 -10.82 -9.41
CA GLU A 265 8.81 -10.89 -10.88
C GLU A 265 7.76 -11.81 -11.51
N GLN A 266 7.38 -12.92 -10.86
CA GLN A 266 6.26 -13.74 -11.34
C GLN A 266 4.94 -12.97 -11.39
N TRP A 267 4.68 -12.14 -10.37
CA TRP A 267 3.52 -11.26 -10.40
C TRP A 267 3.67 -10.17 -11.45
N ALA A 268 4.86 -9.60 -11.66
CA ALA A 268 5.10 -8.56 -12.66
C ALA A 268 4.86 -9.06 -14.10
N ILE A 269 5.26 -10.31 -14.42
CA ILE A 269 4.89 -10.98 -15.68
C ILE A 269 3.37 -11.01 -15.84
N ASP A 270 2.64 -11.48 -14.82
CA ASP A 270 1.18 -11.56 -14.87
C ASP A 270 0.51 -10.20 -14.98
N LEU A 271 1.00 -9.20 -14.26
CA LEU A 271 0.47 -7.83 -14.29
C LEU A 271 0.61 -7.21 -15.68
N SER A 272 1.75 -7.46 -16.34
CA SER A 272 2.03 -6.99 -17.69
C SER A 272 1.12 -7.64 -18.74
N TRP A 273 0.81 -8.93 -18.59
CA TRP A 273 -0.15 -9.60 -19.47
C TRP A 273 -1.61 -9.26 -19.14
N ASP A 274 -1.93 -9.04 -17.86
CA ASP A 274 -3.25 -8.65 -17.41
C ASP A 274 -3.66 -7.29 -17.96
N ILE A 275 -2.78 -6.29 -17.89
CA ILE A 275 -3.11 -4.96 -18.41
C ILE A 275 -3.37 -4.98 -19.93
N ILE A 276 -2.65 -5.82 -20.68
CA ILE A 276 -2.86 -6.04 -22.12
C ILE A 276 -4.24 -6.65 -22.37
N ALA A 277 -4.56 -7.78 -21.73
CA ALA A 277 -5.80 -8.50 -21.98
C ALA A 277 -7.02 -7.70 -21.48
N ARG A 278 -6.97 -7.24 -20.23
CA ARG A 278 -8.09 -6.63 -19.51
C ARG A 278 -8.53 -5.31 -20.12
N PHE A 279 -7.59 -4.51 -20.62
CA PHE A 279 -7.87 -3.18 -21.14
C PHE A 279 -7.77 -3.07 -22.67
N SER A 280 -7.64 -4.19 -23.38
CA SER A 280 -7.64 -4.25 -24.86
C SER A 280 -8.89 -3.61 -25.51
N GLY A 281 -10.03 -3.68 -24.83
CA GLY A 281 -11.28 -3.06 -25.26
C GLY A 281 -11.44 -1.59 -24.89
N THR A 282 -10.44 -0.97 -24.25
CA THR A 282 -10.54 0.43 -23.81
C THR A 282 -10.53 1.37 -25.00
N THR A 283 -11.55 2.22 -25.06
CA THR A 283 -11.61 3.34 -25.98
C THR A 283 -11.32 4.64 -25.24
N GLN A 284 -10.47 5.48 -25.82
CA GLN A 284 -10.24 6.86 -25.41
C GLN A 284 -11.54 7.69 -25.50
N ASN A 285 -11.55 8.86 -24.87
CA ASN A 285 -12.73 9.73 -24.85
C ASN A 285 -13.17 10.23 -26.24
N ASN A 286 -12.24 10.26 -27.20
CA ASN A 286 -12.51 10.57 -28.60
C ASN A 286 -13.05 9.36 -29.42
N GLY A 287 -13.29 8.21 -28.76
CA GLY A 287 -13.77 6.96 -29.36
C GLY A 287 -12.69 6.10 -30.04
N GLN A 288 -11.42 6.51 -30.01
CA GLN A 288 -10.33 5.72 -30.58
C GLN A 288 -9.88 4.60 -29.63
N ALA A 289 -9.48 3.46 -30.18
CA ALA A 289 -8.84 2.40 -29.40
C ALA A 289 -7.46 2.84 -28.90
N LEU A 290 -6.95 2.17 -27.86
CA LEU A 290 -5.57 2.37 -27.42
C LEU A 290 -4.58 2.13 -28.59
N PRO A 291 -3.53 2.96 -28.71
CA PRO A 291 -2.55 2.80 -29.79
C PRO A 291 -1.75 1.49 -29.63
N LYS A 292 -1.27 0.94 -30.75
CA LYS A 292 -0.44 -0.29 -30.76
C LYS A 292 0.76 -0.20 -29.82
N ASP A 293 1.36 0.99 -29.71
CA ASP A 293 2.53 1.23 -28.85
C ASP A 293 2.26 0.96 -27.37
N PHE A 294 1.01 1.12 -26.90
CA PHE A 294 0.63 0.74 -25.53
C PHE A 294 0.90 -0.73 -25.28
N PHE A 295 0.43 -1.56 -26.19
CA PHE A 295 0.61 -3.00 -26.11
C PHE A 295 2.07 -3.39 -26.30
N SER A 296 2.79 -2.74 -27.23
CA SER A 296 4.21 -2.99 -27.45
C SER A 296 5.07 -2.69 -26.21
N ASP A 297 4.78 -1.58 -25.50
CA ASP A 297 5.50 -1.24 -24.27
C ASP A 297 5.27 -2.30 -23.18
N PHE A 298 4.03 -2.75 -22.96
CA PHE A 298 3.76 -3.78 -21.95
C PHE A 298 4.19 -5.19 -22.35
N VAL A 299 4.28 -5.51 -23.65
CA VAL A 299 4.94 -6.73 -24.13
C VAL A 299 6.43 -6.70 -23.79
N LYS A 300 7.08 -5.53 -23.94
CA LYS A 300 8.47 -5.35 -23.55
C LYS A 300 8.64 -5.51 -22.03
N VAL A 301 7.82 -4.85 -21.21
CA VAL A 301 7.84 -5.03 -19.75
C VAL A 301 7.70 -6.50 -19.39
N ALA A 302 6.69 -7.21 -19.92
CA ALA A 302 6.51 -8.64 -19.67
C ALA A 302 7.75 -9.49 -20.01
N LYS A 303 8.43 -9.17 -21.12
CA LYS A 303 9.66 -9.84 -21.56
C LYS A 303 10.83 -9.58 -20.60
N ASP A 304 10.96 -8.35 -20.11
CA ASP A 304 11.99 -7.95 -19.15
C ASP A 304 11.73 -8.62 -17.79
N GLU A 305 10.48 -8.69 -17.31
CA GLU A 305 10.14 -9.43 -16.08
C GLU A 305 10.37 -10.93 -16.17
N ALA A 306 10.09 -11.52 -17.34
CA ALA A 306 10.40 -12.91 -17.61
C ALA A 306 11.92 -13.19 -17.59
N LYS A 307 12.74 -12.20 -17.99
CA LYS A 307 14.20 -12.24 -17.85
C LYS A 307 14.62 -12.12 -16.39
N HIS A 308 14.04 -11.18 -15.64
CA HIS A 308 14.33 -10.98 -14.21
C HIS A 308 14.06 -12.24 -13.40
N TYR A 309 12.86 -12.82 -13.55
CA TYR A 309 12.52 -14.05 -12.87
C TYR A 309 13.47 -15.19 -13.25
N LYS A 310 13.80 -15.36 -14.54
CA LYS A 310 14.69 -16.43 -15.00
C LYS A 310 16.09 -16.30 -14.38
N MET A 311 16.61 -15.08 -14.27
CA MET A 311 17.89 -14.82 -13.62
C MET A 311 17.82 -15.17 -12.12
N LEU A 312 16.80 -14.69 -11.41
CA LEU A 312 16.63 -14.96 -9.98
C LEU A 312 16.38 -16.45 -9.67
N SER A 313 15.57 -17.13 -10.47
CA SER A 313 15.26 -18.56 -10.30
C SER A 313 16.48 -19.43 -10.59
N SER A 314 17.29 -19.05 -11.58
CA SER A 314 18.59 -19.69 -11.83
C SER A 314 19.51 -19.48 -10.64
N ARG A 315 19.58 -18.26 -10.09
CA ARG A 315 20.37 -17.97 -8.90
C ARG A 315 19.93 -18.79 -7.68
N LEU A 316 18.62 -18.92 -7.43
CA LEU A 316 18.10 -19.79 -6.37
C LEU A 316 18.62 -21.22 -6.49
N LYS A 317 18.56 -21.79 -7.70
CA LYS A 317 19.04 -23.15 -7.98
C LYS A 317 20.52 -23.30 -7.64
N THR A 318 21.35 -22.31 -7.95
CA THR A 318 22.79 -22.33 -7.57
C THR A 318 23.02 -22.30 -6.06
N LEU A 319 22.11 -21.69 -5.30
CA LEU A 319 22.16 -21.62 -3.84
C LEU A 319 21.51 -22.83 -3.15
N GLY A 320 21.05 -23.82 -3.91
CA GLY A 320 20.45 -25.06 -3.38
C GLY A 320 18.98 -24.93 -2.99
N SER A 321 18.24 -23.99 -3.58
CA SER A 321 16.78 -23.85 -3.41
C SER A 321 16.11 -23.61 -4.76
N GLN A 322 14.78 -23.59 -4.80
CA GLN A 322 13.99 -23.34 -5.99
C GLN A 322 12.77 -22.48 -5.67
N PHE A 323 12.17 -21.89 -6.71
CA PHE A 323 10.92 -21.16 -6.55
C PHE A 323 9.83 -22.10 -6.03
N GLY A 324 9.02 -21.60 -5.08
CA GLY A 324 8.01 -22.39 -4.37
C GLY A 324 8.49 -23.16 -3.13
N ASP A 325 9.81 -23.29 -2.87
CA ASP A 325 10.30 -23.90 -1.61
C ASP A 325 9.91 -23.10 -0.36
N LEU A 326 9.81 -21.78 -0.52
CA LEU A 326 9.34 -20.85 0.51
C LEU A 326 7.93 -20.34 0.16
N PRO A 327 7.12 -19.94 1.16
CA PRO A 327 5.81 -19.36 0.91
C PRO A 327 5.89 -18.07 0.07
N VAL A 328 4.94 -17.90 -0.83
CA VAL A 328 4.79 -16.70 -1.65
C VAL A 328 3.66 -15.80 -1.14
N HIS A 329 3.72 -14.51 -1.45
CA HIS A 329 2.64 -13.57 -1.16
C HIS A 329 2.01 -13.01 -2.45
N ASN A 330 0.76 -12.57 -2.37
CA ASN A 330 -0.07 -12.12 -3.50
C ASN A 330 -0.38 -10.60 -3.48
N GLY A 331 0.27 -9.81 -2.60
CA GLY A 331 -0.11 -8.39 -2.39
C GLY A 331 -0.10 -7.51 -3.64
N LEU A 332 0.76 -7.79 -4.63
CA LEU A 332 0.76 -7.10 -5.92
C LEU A 332 -0.54 -7.35 -6.71
N TRP A 333 -1.05 -8.58 -6.66
CA TRP A 333 -2.29 -8.93 -7.34
C TRP A 333 -3.52 -8.34 -6.66
N GLU A 334 -3.50 -8.16 -5.34
CA GLU A 334 -4.60 -7.49 -4.63
C GLU A 334 -4.79 -6.05 -5.14
N SER A 335 -3.69 -5.32 -5.39
CA SER A 335 -3.74 -4.00 -6.03
C SER A 335 -4.27 -4.07 -7.47
N ALA A 336 -3.96 -5.14 -8.20
CA ALA A 336 -4.47 -5.35 -9.55
C ALA A 336 -5.99 -5.61 -9.55
N GLN A 337 -6.48 -6.42 -8.61
CA GLN A 337 -7.90 -6.69 -8.45
C GLN A 337 -8.67 -5.42 -8.08
N GLU A 338 -8.16 -4.65 -7.11
CA GLU A 338 -8.73 -3.36 -6.70
C GLU A 338 -8.86 -2.39 -7.89
N THR A 339 -7.87 -2.35 -8.76
CA THR A 339 -7.82 -1.42 -9.91
C THR A 339 -8.34 -2.01 -11.23
N SER A 340 -8.90 -3.22 -11.21
CA SER A 340 -9.32 -3.98 -12.41
C SER A 340 -10.36 -3.26 -13.27
N HIS A 341 -11.09 -2.31 -12.69
CA HIS A 341 -12.17 -1.56 -13.33
C HIS A 341 -11.70 -0.26 -14.01
N SER A 342 -10.45 0.16 -13.82
CA SER A 342 -9.96 1.47 -14.29
C SER A 342 -8.51 1.38 -14.76
N LEU A 343 -8.28 1.55 -16.07
CA LEU A 343 -6.93 1.56 -16.66
C LEU A 343 -6.05 2.64 -16.02
N LEU A 344 -6.62 3.82 -15.76
CA LEU A 344 -5.89 4.93 -15.16
C LEU A 344 -5.45 4.59 -13.73
N SER A 345 -6.34 3.97 -12.94
CA SER A 345 -6.00 3.49 -11.59
C SER A 345 -4.97 2.37 -11.64
N ARG A 346 -5.07 1.46 -12.61
CA ARG A 346 -4.11 0.37 -12.80
C ARG A 346 -2.71 0.92 -13.09
N LEU A 347 -2.60 1.88 -14.00
CA LEU A 347 -1.32 2.51 -14.34
C LEU A 347 -0.72 3.23 -13.13
N ALA A 348 -1.51 4.01 -12.39
CA ALA A 348 -1.04 4.72 -11.19
C ALA A 348 -0.52 3.77 -10.10
N ILE A 349 -1.30 2.75 -9.74
CA ILE A 349 -0.96 1.90 -8.60
C ILE A 349 0.08 0.84 -8.96
N VAL A 350 -0.12 0.15 -10.09
CA VAL A 350 0.77 -0.96 -10.46
C VAL A 350 2.00 -0.44 -11.18
N HIS A 351 1.81 0.27 -12.29
CA HIS A 351 2.92 0.59 -13.19
C HIS A 351 3.68 1.90 -12.85
N MET A 352 3.24 2.64 -11.83
CA MET A 352 3.97 3.79 -11.31
C MET A 352 4.41 3.55 -9.87
N VAL A 353 3.47 3.29 -8.95
CA VAL A 353 3.83 3.12 -7.52
C VAL A 353 4.61 1.84 -7.25
N HIS A 354 4.10 0.66 -7.67
CA HIS A 354 4.81 -0.60 -7.37
C HIS A 354 6.14 -0.73 -8.11
N GLU A 355 6.21 -0.32 -9.39
CA GLU A 355 7.47 -0.29 -10.15
C GLU A 355 8.49 0.68 -9.51
N ALA A 356 8.05 1.90 -9.11
CA ALA A 356 8.95 2.86 -8.46
C ALA A 356 9.44 2.35 -7.09
N ARG A 357 8.64 1.56 -6.39
CA ARG A 357 9.07 0.90 -5.14
C ARG A 357 10.17 -0.13 -5.39
N GLY A 358 10.16 -0.80 -6.54
CA GLY A 358 11.27 -1.64 -7.00
C GLY A 358 12.58 -0.86 -7.04
N LEU A 359 12.55 0.35 -7.60
CA LEU A 359 13.71 1.26 -7.61
C LEU A 359 14.15 1.66 -6.21
N ASP A 360 13.23 2.04 -5.32
CA ASP A 360 13.58 2.51 -3.97
C ASP A 360 14.23 1.42 -3.10
N VAL A 361 13.76 0.18 -3.25
CA VAL A 361 14.24 -0.98 -2.48
C VAL A 361 15.58 -1.49 -3.01
N HIS A 362 15.88 -1.25 -4.29
CA HIS A 362 17.06 -1.79 -4.96
C HIS A 362 18.38 -1.38 -4.29
N PRO A 363 18.73 -0.08 -4.05
CA PRO A 363 20.02 0.30 -3.50
C PRO A 363 20.35 -0.36 -2.16
N LYS A 364 19.34 -0.52 -1.30
CA LYS A 364 19.48 -1.16 0.02
C LYS A 364 19.69 -2.66 -0.13
N THR A 365 18.97 -3.30 -1.04
CA THR A 365 19.04 -4.75 -1.29
C THR A 365 20.37 -5.11 -1.95
N TYR A 366 20.80 -4.34 -2.95
CA TYR A 366 22.11 -4.44 -3.57
C TYR A 366 23.25 -4.40 -2.54
N ARG A 367 23.28 -3.38 -1.67
CA ARG A 367 24.30 -3.25 -0.61
C ARG A 367 24.29 -4.42 0.37
N ARG A 368 23.13 -5.02 0.66
CA ARG A 368 23.05 -6.21 1.53
C ARG A 368 23.78 -7.40 0.92
N PHE A 369 23.58 -7.66 -0.38
CA PHE A 369 24.26 -8.77 -1.06
C PHE A 369 25.76 -8.53 -1.18
N LEU A 370 26.18 -7.33 -1.59
CA LEU A 370 27.60 -6.94 -1.63
C LEU A 370 28.28 -7.13 -0.27
N ASN A 371 27.71 -6.57 0.80
CA ASN A 371 28.29 -6.66 2.14
C ASN A 371 28.33 -8.10 2.68
N SER A 372 27.52 -8.99 2.12
CA SER A 372 27.53 -10.42 2.45
C SER A 372 28.51 -11.25 1.62
N GLY A 373 29.25 -10.62 0.69
CA GLY A 373 30.18 -11.29 -0.22
C GLY A 373 29.49 -12.01 -1.38
N ASP A 374 28.23 -11.70 -1.68
CA ASP A 374 27.45 -12.28 -2.78
C ASP A 374 27.44 -11.33 -3.99
N GLN A 375 28.61 -11.18 -4.61
CA GLN A 375 28.83 -10.29 -5.75
C GLN A 375 27.94 -10.66 -6.95
N GLU A 376 27.79 -11.97 -7.21
CA GLU A 376 26.99 -12.48 -8.32
C GLU A 376 25.51 -12.06 -8.24
N THR A 377 24.93 -12.11 -7.04
CA THR A 377 23.54 -11.64 -6.84
C THR A 377 23.46 -10.12 -6.95
N ALA A 378 24.47 -9.38 -6.48
CA ALA A 378 24.49 -7.92 -6.61
C ALA A 378 24.54 -7.46 -8.07
N GLU A 379 25.37 -8.09 -8.90
CA GLU A 379 25.45 -7.81 -10.35
C GLU A 379 24.16 -8.17 -11.08
N LEU A 380 23.51 -9.26 -10.69
CA LEU A 380 22.18 -9.62 -11.19
C LEU A 380 21.18 -8.49 -10.91
N LEU A 381 21.14 -7.97 -9.68
CA LEU A 381 20.21 -6.90 -9.31
C LEU A 381 20.46 -5.61 -10.11
N GLU A 382 21.70 -5.30 -10.49
CA GLU A 382 21.98 -4.11 -11.32
C GLU A 382 21.37 -4.20 -12.72
N VAL A 383 21.22 -5.42 -13.25
CA VAL A 383 20.51 -5.62 -14.52
C VAL A 383 19.04 -5.29 -14.34
N LEU A 384 18.40 -5.85 -13.29
CA LEU A 384 17.00 -5.58 -12.96
C LEU A 384 16.75 -4.08 -12.83
N TYR A 385 17.56 -3.40 -12.01
CA TYR A 385 17.41 -1.96 -11.77
C TYR A 385 17.40 -1.10 -13.04
N LYS A 386 18.21 -1.45 -14.05
CA LYS A 386 18.25 -0.70 -15.32
C LYS A 386 16.96 -0.85 -16.12
N ASP A 387 16.39 -2.05 -16.09
CA ASP A 387 15.15 -2.37 -16.81
C ASP A 387 13.93 -1.75 -16.07
N GLU A 388 13.91 -1.79 -14.73
CA GLU A 388 12.88 -1.16 -13.87
C GLU A 388 12.65 0.33 -14.15
N ILE A 389 13.72 1.09 -14.44
CA ILE A 389 13.60 2.51 -14.80
C ILE A 389 12.72 2.67 -16.05
N THR A 390 12.82 1.75 -17.00
CA THR A 390 12.03 1.79 -18.23
C THR A 390 10.59 1.32 -18.01
N HIS A 391 10.34 0.47 -17.01
CA HIS A 391 9.00 0.02 -16.63
C HIS A 391 8.20 1.17 -16.00
N VAL A 392 8.81 1.88 -15.04
CA VAL A 392 8.23 3.10 -14.45
C VAL A 392 7.96 4.16 -15.53
N ALA A 393 8.88 4.34 -16.49
CA ALA A 393 8.70 5.26 -17.60
C ALA A 393 7.51 4.89 -18.50
N ALA A 394 7.28 3.60 -18.75
CA ALA A 394 6.10 3.13 -19.49
C ALA A 394 4.80 3.46 -18.75
N GLY A 395 4.75 3.26 -17.44
CA GLY A 395 3.61 3.65 -16.60
C GLY A 395 3.30 5.15 -16.69
N ILE A 396 4.31 6.00 -16.51
CA ILE A 396 4.19 7.47 -16.59
C ILE A 396 3.73 7.93 -17.97
N LYS A 397 4.30 7.35 -19.03
CA LYS A 397 3.96 7.66 -20.43
C LYS A 397 2.48 7.43 -20.68
N TRP A 398 1.97 6.24 -20.36
CA TRP A 398 0.58 5.89 -20.64
C TRP A 398 -0.40 6.57 -19.70
N PHE A 399 -0.02 6.81 -18.45
CA PHE A 399 -0.82 7.61 -17.53
C PHE A 399 -0.97 9.07 -18.02
N SER A 400 0.14 9.69 -18.42
CA SER A 400 0.14 11.05 -18.99
C SER A 400 -0.69 11.12 -20.26
N PHE A 401 -0.49 10.17 -21.18
CA PHE A 401 -1.26 10.07 -22.42
C PHE A 401 -2.77 10.01 -22.19
N LEU A 402 -3.23 9.20 -21.22
CA LEU A 402 -4.66 9.10 -20.91
C LEU A 402 -5.21 10.38 -20.28
N CYS A 403 -4.46 11.02 -19.38
CA CYS A 403 -4.85 12.31 -18.80
C CYS A 403 -4.98 13.39 -19.89
N GLU A 404 -4.00 13.48 -20.80
CA GLU A 404 -3.99 14.42 -21.91
C GLU A 404 -5.07 14.14 -22.97
N SER A 405 -5.46 12.88 -23.13
CA SER A 405 -6.52 12.45 -24.06
C SER A 405 -7.94 12.75 -23.58
N THR A 406 -8.11 13.31 -22.38
CA THR A 406 -9.42 13.72 -21.85
C THR A 406 -9.85 15.09 -22.37
N VAL A 407 -11.16 15.37 -22.31
CA VAL A 407 -11.74 16.64 -22.78
C VAL A 407 -12.66 17.20 -21.69
N PRO A 408 -12.25 18.26 -20.97
CA PRO A 408 -10.94 18.91 -21.02
C PRO A 408 -9.80 18.00 -20.53
N PRO A 409 -8.53 18.25 -20.94
CA PRO A 409 -7.37 17.51 -20.43
C PRO A 409 -7.26 17.58 -18.91
N LEU A 410 -6.88 16.46 -18.28
CA LEU A 410 -6.68 16.37 -16.84
C LEU A 410 -5.23 16.71 -16.48
N ASP A 411 -5.05 17.42 -15.37
CA ASP A 411 -3.74 17.52 -14.75
C ASP A 411 -3.39 16.19 -14.08
N LYS A 412 -2.32 15.57 -14.57
CA LYS A 412 -1.89 14.24 -14.15
C LYS A 412 -1.45 14.19 -12.69
N ILE A 413 -0.89 15.25 -12.11
CA ILE A 413 -0.34 15.18 -10.74
C ILE A 413 -1.45 15.05 -9.68
N PRO A 414 -2.47 15.92 -9.65
CA PRO A 414 -3.59 15.77 -8.73
C PRO A 414 -4.32 14.45 -8.91
N VAL A 415 -4.53 14.02 -10.16
CA VAL A 415 -5.20 12.74 -10.47
C VAL A 415 -4.37 11.56 -9.96
N PHE A 416 -3.05 11.57 -10.17
CA PHE A 416 -2.17 10.54 -9.63
C PHE A 416 -2.28 10.45 -8.10
N HIS A 417 -2.16 11.58 -7.39
CA HIS A 417 -2.28 11.60 -5.94
C HIS A 417 -3.64 11.13 -5.44
N GLU A 418 -4.73 11.53 -6.11
CA GLU A 418 -6.08 11.06 -5.77
C GLU A 418 -6.19 9.54 -5.89
N LEU A 419 -5.75 8.99 -7.02
CA LEU A 419 -5.81 7.54 -7.28
C LEU A 419 -4.94 6.76 -6.29
N VAL A 420 -3.75 7.26 -5.96
CA VAL A 420 -2.89 6.68 -4.93
C VAL A 420 -3.58 6.69 -3.57
N ARG A 421 -4.11 7.83 -3.11
CA ARG A 421 -4.83 7.89 -1.82
C ARG A 421 -6.03 6.95 -1.76
N LYS A 422 -6.73 6.78 -2.88
CA LYS A 422 -7.95 5.98 -2.93
C LYS A 422 -7.69 4.48 -3.00
N HIS A 423 -6.70 4.06 -3.79
CA HIS A 423 -6.52 2.66 -4.16
C HIS A 423 -5.23 2.03 -3.62
N PHE A 424 -4.22 2.82 -3.25
CA PHE A 424 -3.02 2.27 -2.63
C PHE A 424 -3.27 1.95 -1.16
N ARG A 425 -2.91 0.73 -0.75
CA ARG A 425 -2.98 0.27 0.63
C ARG A 425 -1.55 0.09 1.15
N GLY A 426 -1.14 0.91 2.11
CA GLY A 426 0.20 0.90 2.67
C GLY A 426 0.86 2.28 2.64
N TYR A 427 2.13 2.36 3.02
CA TYR A 427 2.87 3.61 3.13
C TYR A 427 4.03 3.62 2.15
N LEU A 428 4.23 4.75 1.49
CA LEU A 428 5.40 5.01 0.67
C LEU A 428 6.44 5.66 1.57
N LYS A 429 7.53 4.94 1.85
CA LYS A 429 8.54 5.41 2.80
C LYS A 429 9.87 5.72 2.11
N PRO A 430 10.49 6.89 2.41
CA PRO A 430 11.85 7.18 1.97
C PRO A 430 12.91 6.25 2.60
N PRO A 431 14.13 6.16 2.03
CA PRO A 431 14.61 6.99 0.93
C PRO A 431 14.06 6.53 -0.43
N PHE A 432 13.52 7.47 -1.18
CA PHE A 432 13.17 7.25 -2.58
C PHE A 432 14.42 7.33 -3.44
N ASP A 433 14.51 6.46 -4.46
CA ASP A 433 15.57 6.57 -5.45
C ASP A 433 15.29 7.76 -6.38
N THR A 434 15.71 8.94 -5.92
CA THR A 434 15.49 10.20 -6.64
C THR A 434 16.15 10.17 -8.02
N ALA A 435 17.30 9.49 -8.16
CA ALA A 435 18.02 9.42 -9.43
C ALA A 435 17.30 8.50 -10.42
N GLY A 436 16.93 7.30 -9.99
CA GLY A 436 16.18 6.33 -10.80
C GLY A 436 14.81 6.85 -11.19
N ARG A 437 14.03 7.39 -10.23
CA ARG A 437 12.71 7.98 -10.47
C ARG A 437 12.78 9.15 -11.46
N LYS A 438 13.77 10.04 -11.32
CA LYS A 438 13.99 11.14 -12.27
C LYS A 438 14.35 10.63 -13.68
N GLN A 439 15.18 9.59 -13.77
CA GLN A 439 15.53 8.98 -15.05
C GLN A 439 14.32 8.34 -15.73
N ALA A 440 13.38 7.78 -14.96
CA ALA A 440 12.11 7.27 -15.45
C ALA A 440 11.13 8.38 -15.88
N GLY A 441 11.41 9.64 -15.56
CA GLY A 441 10.56 10.78 -15.89
C GLY A 441 9.62 11.23 -14.78
N MET A 442 9.76 10.72 -13.54
CA MET A 442 9.02 11.25 -12.39
C MET A 442 9.57 12.62 -12.00
N THR A 443 8.67 13.57 -11.77
CA THR A 443 9.01 14.87 -11.21
C THR A 443 9.09 14.81 -9.68
N GLU A 444 9.64 15.86 -9.05
CA GLU A 444 9.61 15.96 -7.57
C GLU A 444 8.18 15.96 -7.01
N ALA A 445 7.21 16.49 -7.77
CA ALA A 445 5.80 16.49 -7.39
C ALA A 445 5.16 15.10 -7.50
N ASP A 446 5.58 14.28 -8.47
CA ASP A 446 5.21 12.87 -8.58
C ASP A 446 5.85 12.01 -7.47
N SER A 447 6.98 12.46 -6.91
CA SER A 447 7.79 11.71 -5.95
C SER A 447 7.39 11.90 -4.48
N LYS A 448 6.46 12.83 -4.17
CA LYS A 448 6.03 13.21 -2.80
C LYS A 448 4.79 12.46 -2.27
N THR A 449 4.44 11.32 -2.86
CA THR A 449 3.38 10.44 -2.35
C THR A 449 3.88 9.52 -1.25
#